data_AF-A0A7S2KV67-F1
#
_entry.id   AF-A0A7S2KV67-F1
#
_cell.length_a   1.000
_cell.length_b   1.000
_cell.length_c   1.000
_cell.angle_alpha   90.00
_cell.angle_beta   90.00
_cell.angle_gamma   90.00
#
_symmetry.space_group_name_H-M   'P 1'
#
loop_
_entity.id
_entity.type
_entity.pdbx_description
1 polymer ?
#
loop_
_entity_poly.entity_id
_entity_poly.type
_entity_poly.pdbx_seq_one_letter_code
_entity_poly.pdbx_strand_id
1 'polypeptide(L)'
;IAGGGPEWEAVKAAAEDRFVLMIEFANHPFSPEATLHMLEEGTTSDYHYSWQECDRESHGRQPAADLHREFKQIAPDVRCRMQRIVMEEGFKARAYIAFEGTQSQQMLPIFPVNTKIRGVICSELEFDVEGRVRTESAHLSFEAPLEAHQVVISYLAKSAQQLALREGGCRILQRAIEVAGQEERATLAHRFRGDVWQAAASPQANFVLQKCVVNLPPREVLFMAEEFKGRAV
;
A
#
# COMPACT_ATOMS: atom_id res chain seq x y z
N ILE A 1 -20.39 -22.72 -0.07
CA ILE A 1 -21.84 -22.44 0.10
C ILE A 1 -22.15 -21.31 -0.86
N ALA A 2 -23.04 -21.55 -1.82
CA ALA A 2 -23.39 -20.53 -2.83
C ALA A 2 -23.98 -19.30 -2.13
N GLY A 3 -23.45 -18.11 -2.43
CA GLY A 3 -23.90 -16.86 -1.82
C GLY A 3 -25.38 -16.63 -2.11
N GLY A 4 -26.18 -16.46 -1.05
CA GLY A 4 -27.63 -16.21 -1.17
C GLY A 4 -28.54 -16.86 -0.14
N GLY A 5 -28.00 -17.58 0.86
CA GLY A 5 -28.79 -18.08 2.00
C GLY A 5 -29.02 -17.03 3.10
N PRO A 6 -29.92 -17.27 4.08
CA PRO A 6 -30.15 -16.34 5.20
C PRO A 6 -28.89 -16.07 6.04
N GLU A 7 -28.04 -17.09 6.21
CA GLU A 7 -26.73 -16.98 6.86
C GLU A 7 -25.81 -16.02 6.08
N TRP A 8 -25.88 -16.04 4.75
CA TRP A 8 -25.10 -15.16 3.88
C TRP A 8 -25.51 -13.68 4.01
N GLU A 9 -26.81 -13.40 4.09
CA GLU A 9 -27.29 -12.03 4.31
C GLU A 9 -26.94 -11.52 5.72
N ALA A 10 -27.00 -12.40 6.73
CA ALA A 10 -26.57 -12.04 8.09
C ALA A 10 -25.07 -11.72 8.16
N VAL A 11 -24.23 -12.55 7.52
CA VAL A 11 -22.78 -12.30 7.43
C VAL A 11 -22.49 -11.02 6.65
N LYS A 12 -23.22 -10.76 5.57
CA LYS A 12 -23.08 -9.53 4.80
C LYS A 12 -23.39 -8.29 5.64
N ALA A 13 -24.50 -8.29 6.39
CA ALA A 13 -24.85 -7.21 7.29
C ALA A 13 -23.78 -7.01 8.38
N ALA A 14 -23.31 -8.11 8.99
CA ALA A 14 -22.23 -8.07 9.97
C ALA A 14 -20.92 -7.49 9.39
N ALA A 15 -20.59 -7.82 8.14
CA ALA A 15 -19.42 -7.28 7.46
C ALA A 15 -19.55 -5.77 7.19
N GLU A 16 -20.72 -5.32 6.70
CA GLU A 16 -21.00 -3.90 6.46
C GLU A 16 -20.88 -3.10 7.77
N ASP A 17 -21.55 -3.55 8.84
CA ASP A 17 -21.48 -2.92 10.16
C ASP A 17 -20.03 -2.87 10.69
N ARG A 18 -19.28 -3.96 10.51
CA ARG A 18 -17.87 -4.04 10.94
C ARG A 18 -17.02 -2.99 10.23
N PHE A 19 -17.17 -2.81 8.93
CA PHE A 19 -16.40 -1.81 8.20
C PHE A 19 -16.84 -0.37 8.52
N VAL A 20 -18.12 -0.14 8.79
CA VAL A 20 -18.61 1.17 9.23
C VAL A 20 -17.96 1.54 10.57
N LEU A 21 -18.00 0.63 11.55
CA LEU A 21 -17.35 0.83 12.85
C LEU A 21 -15.85 1.08 12.72
N MET A 22 -15.18 0.37 11.82
CA MET A 22 -13.76 0.58 11.53
C MET A 22 -13.48 1.99 10.99
N ILE A 23 -14.34 2.52 10.12
CA ILE A 23 -14.19 3.89 9.58
C ILE A 23 -14.50 4.94 10.64
N GLU A 24 -15.56 4.77 11.42
CA GLU A 24 -15.90 5.67 12.52
C GLU A 24 -14.74 5.76 13.50
N PHE A 25 -14.21 4.61 13.92
CA PHE A 25 -13.02 4.53 14.76
C PHE A 25 -11.81 5.21 14.11
N ALA A 26 -11.52 4.90 12.84
CA ALA A 26 -10.42 5.53 12.11
C ALA A 26 -10.61 7.03 11.89
N ASN A 27 -11.81 7.58 12.03
CA ASN A 27 -12.09 9.02 11.95
C ASN A 27 -12.14 9.71 13.32
N HIS A 28 -12.23 8.96 14.41
CA HIS A 28 -12.17 9.55 15.74
C HIS A 28 -10.74 10.00 16.11
N PRO A 29 -10.61 10.98 17.02
CA PRO A 29 -9.33 11.29 17.64
C PRO A 29 -8.74 10.05 18.30
N PHE A 30 -7.42 9.90 18.24
CA PHE A 30 -6.75 8.75 18.83
C PHE A 30 -6.98 8.68 20.34
N SER A 31 -7.46 7.53 20.83
CA SER A 31 -7.47 7.15 22.24
C SER A 31 -6.78 5.80 22.38
N PRO A 32 -5.72 5.68 23.21
CA PRO A 32 -5.05 4.41 23.46
C PRO A 32 -6.03 3.33 23.94
N GLU A 33 -6.94 3.69 24.86
CA GLU A 33 -7.91 2.79 25.48
C GLU A 33 -8.94 2.31 24.44
N ALA A 34 -9.51 3.24 23.67
CA ALA A 34 -10.46 2.90 22.62
C ALA A 34 -9.81 2.06 21.51
N THR A 35 -8.54 2.31 21.19
CA THR A 35 -7.79 1.55 20.17
C THR A 35 -7.56 0.11 20.60
N LEU A 36 -7.07 -0.09 21.83
CA LEU A 36 -6.87 -1.42 22.39
C LEU A 36 -8.19 -2.16 22.51
N HIS A 37 -9.23 -1.52 23.04
CA HIS A 37 -10.57 -2.11 23.15
C HIS A 37 -11.15 -2.51 21.80
N MET A 38 -11.05 -1.65 20.78
CA MET A 38 -11.52 -1.97 19.42
C MET A 38 -10.76 -3.15 18.81
N LEU A 39 -9.46 -3.29 19.08
CA LEU A 39 -8.67 -4.43 18.59
C LEU A 39 -8.92 -5.70 19.41
N GLU A 40 -9.13 -5.58 20.72
CA GLU A 40 -9.40 -6.72 21.61
C GLU A 40 -10.79 -7.32 21.36
N GLU A 41 -11.80 -6.48 21.21
CA GLU A 41 -13.19 -6.89 20.98
C GLU A 41 -13.52 -7.09 19.50
N GLY A 42 -12.86 -6.32 18.62
CA GLY A 42 -13.27 -6.20 17.23
C GLY A 42 -12.39 -6.94 16.23
N THR A 43 -11.09 -7.11 16.48
CA THR A 43 -10.19 -7.79 15.53
C THR A 43 -9.84 -9.19 16.01
N THR A 44 -9.39 -10.08 15.13
CA THR A 44 -8.98 -11.44 15.53
C THR A 44 -7.54 -11.44 16.05
N SER A 45 -7.12 -12.50 16.74
CA SER A 45 -5.70 -12.69 17.06
C SER A 45 -4.85 -12.90 15.80
N ASP A 46 -5.50 -13.34 14.71
CA ASP A 46 -4.94 -13.59 13.39
C ASP A 46 -5.18 -12.38 12.47
N TYR A 47 -4.66 -11.23 12.91
CA TYR A 47 -4.71 -9.97 12.18
C TYR A 47 -3.41 -9.76 11.41
N HIS A 48 -3.52 -9.54 10.11
CA HIS A 48 -2.38 -9.27 9.23
C HIS A 48 -2.45 -7.85 8.70
N TYR A 49 -1.35 -7.13 8.77
CA TYR A 49 -1.26 -5.82 8.14
C TYR A 49 -0.03 -5.76 7.27
N SER A 50 -0.21 -5.29 6.05
CA SER A 50 0.89 -5.02 5.16
C SER A 50 0.79 -3.64 4.52
N TRP A 51 1.97 -3.08 4.32
CA TRP A 51 2.16 -1.82 3.63
C TRP A 51 3.29 -2.01 2.63
N GLN A 52 2.87 -2.32 1.41
CA GLN A 52 3.77 -2.84 0.39
C GLN A 52 4.80 -1.79 -0.04
N GLU A 53 4.43 -0.51 -0.03
CA GLU A 53 5.28 0.62 -0.40
C GLU A 53 6.39 0.92 0.61
N CYS A 54 6.15 0.61 1.89
CA CYS A 54 7.09 0.86 2.97
C CYS A 54 7.73 -0.43 3.51
N ASP A 55 7.42 -1.58 2.91
CA ASP A 55 7.89 -2.91 3.35
C ASP A 55 7.66 -3.14 4.84
N ARG A 56 6.50 -2.72 5.31
CA ARG A 56 6.07 -3.01 6.67
C ARG A 56 5.06 -4.13 6.62
N GLU A 57 5.32 -5.16 7.39
CA GLU A 57 4.40 -6.26 7.62
C GLU A 57 4.34 -6.51 9.11
N SER A 58 3.13 -6.71 9.63
CA SER A 58 2.93 -7.02 11.02
C SER A 58 1.81 -8.04 11.20
N HIS A 59 1.98 -8.87 12.22
CA HIS A 59 1.11 -9.99 12.53
C HIS A 59 0.67 -9.87 13.99
N GLY A 60 -0.63 -9.95 14.22
CA GLY A 60 -1.27 -9.84 15.53
C GLY A 60 -1.77 -8.44 15.88
N ARG A 61 -2.62 -8.40 16.92
CA ARG A 61 -3.35 -7.20 17.36
C ARG A 61 -2.45 -6.09 17.88
N GLN A 62 -1.44 -6.44 18.67
CA GLN A 62 -0.59 -5.43 19.33
C GLN A 62 0.25 -4.65 18.32
N PRO A 63 0.98 -5.28 17.37
CA PRO A 63 1.66 -4.55 16.30
C PRO A 63 0.72 -3.70 15.43
N ALA A 64 -0.51 -4.16 15.19
CA ALA A 64 -1.52 -3.38 14.49
C ALA A 64 -1.97 -2.13 15.27
N ALA A 65 -2.15 -2.27 16.59
CA ALA A 65 -2.45 -1.15 17.49
C ALA A 65 -1.36 -0.08 17.47
N ASP A 66 -0.11 -0.54 17.56
CA ASP A 66 1.06 0.34 17.58
C ASP A 66 1.18 1.08 16.25
N LEU A 67 0.94 0.41 15.13
CA LEU A 67 0.96 1.06 13.82
C LEU A 67 -0.19 2.04 13.63
N HIS A 68 -1.41 1.71 14.08
CA HIS A 68 -2.53 2.65 14.06
C HIS A 68 -2.24 3.90 14.89
N ARG A 69 -1.66 3.71 16.09
CA ARG A 69 -1.21 4.80 16.96
C ARG A 69 -0.17 5.68 16.26
N GLU A 70 0.88 5.07 15.71
CA GLU A 70 1.92 5.78 14.97
C GLU A 70 1.32 6.59 13.82
N PHE A 71 0.45 5.97 13.01
CA PHE A 71 -0.21 6.65 11.89
C PHE A 71 -1.05 7.85 12.34
N LYS A 72 -1.80 7.71 13.43
CA LYS A 72 -2.59 8.81 14.02
C LYS A 72 -1.75 9.93 14.61
N GLN A 73 -0.58 9.62 15.16
CA GLN A 73 0.36 10.63 15.66
C GLN A 73 0.96 11.43 14.52
N ILE A 74 1.30 10.78 13.40
CA ILE A 74 1.87 11.48 12.25
C ILE A 74 0.81 12.21 11.43
N ALA A 75 -0.41 11.70 11.33
CA ALA A 75 -1.49 12.29 10.54
C ALA A 75 -2.74 12.43 11.42
N PRO A 76 -2.74 13.38 12.39
CA PRO A 76 -3.85 13.55 13.32
C PRO A 76 -5.14 14.00 12.63
N ASP A 77 -5.03 14.61 11.46
CA ASP A 77 -6.13 15.02 10.59
C ASP A 77 -6.58 13.93 9.61
N VAL A 78 -6.05 12.69 9.72
CA VAL A 78 -6.45 11.59 8.82
C VAL A 78 -7.96 11.39 8.83
N ARG A 79 -8.53 11.32 7.62
CA ARG A 79 -9.91 10.94 7.35
C ARG A 79 -9.95 9.71 6.46
N CYS A 80 -10.76 8.75 6.84
CA CYS A 80 -11.07 7.54 6.07
C CYS A 80 -12.51 7.63 5.53
N ARG A 81 -12.71 7.15 4.31
CA ARG A 81 -14.03 7.08 3.65
C ARG A 81 -14.17 5.75 2.93
N MET A 82 -15.28 5.06 3.16
CA MET A 82 -15.63 3.86 2.39
C MET A 82 -15.79 4.23 0.91
N GLN A 83 -15.09 3.54 0.01
CA GLN A 83 -15.34 3.64 -1.42
C GLN A 83 -16.30 2.55 -1.89
N ARG A 84 -16.03 1.29 -1.51
CA ARG A 84 -16.86 0.15 -1.88
C ARG A 84 -16.57 -1.06 -0.99
N ILE A 85 -17.58 -1.90 -0.81
CA ILE A 85 -17.48 -3.21 -0.19
C ILE A 85 -17.79 -4.26 -1.26
N VAL A 86 -16.99 -5.32 -1.32
CA VAL A 86 -17.18 -6.48 -2.19
C VAL A 86 -17.35 -7.70 -1.32
N MET A 87 -18.45 -8.41 -1.49
CA MET A 87 -18.65 -9.72 -0.89
C MET A 87 -18.19 -10.80 -1.87
N GLU A 88 -17.49 -11.81 -1.37
CA GLU A 88 -16.92 -12.90 -2.15
C GLU A 88 -17.30 -14.26 -1.57
N GLU A 89 -17.29 -15.29 -2.41
CA GLU A 89 -17.65 -16.65 -1.99
C GLU A 89 -16.84 -17.11 -0.76
N GLY A 90 -17.51 -17.87 0.11
CA GLY A 90 -16.86 -18.40 1.32
C GLY A 90 -16.80 -17.41 2.47
N PHE A 91 -17.79 -16.52 2.58
CA PHE A 91 -17.93 -15.54 3.67
C PHE A 91 -16.73 -14.59 3.78
N LYS A 92 -16.23 -14.15 2.63
CA LYS A 92 -15.16 -13.15 2.57
C LYS A 92 -15.73 -11.80 2.15
N ALA A 93 -15.24 -10.74 2.78
CA ALA A 93 -15.62 -9.38 2.46
C ALA A 93 -14.37 -8.53 2.28
N ARG A 94 -14.34 -7.68 1.26
CA ARG A 94 -13.25 -6.73 1.02
C ARG A 94 -13.79 -5.31 0.97
N ALA A 95 -13.24 -4.44 1.81
CA ALA A 95 -13.53 -3.02 1.78
C ALA A 95 -12.35 -2.25 1.18
N TYR A 96 -12.67 -1.34 0.27
CA TYR A 96 -11.74 -0.37 -0.27
C TYR A 96 -12.04 0.96 0.42
N ILE A 97 -11.09 1.42 1.24
CA ILE A 97 -11.25 2.58 2.10
C ILE A 97 -10.24 3.61 1.66
N ALA A 98 -10.71 4.73 1.13
CA ALA A 98 -9.83 5.86 0.84
C ALA A 98 -9.43 6.52 2.15
N PHE A 99 -8.18 6.92 2.28
CA PHE A 99 -7.74 7.80 3.37
C PHE A 99 -7.01 9.02 2.82
N GLU A 100 -7.18 10.14 3.51
CA GLU A 100 -6.37 11.33 3.30
C GLU A 100 -6.00 11.98 4.63
N GLY A 101 -4.82 12.56 4.72
CA GLY A 101 -4.35 13.28 5.91
C GLY A 101 -3.08 14.06 5.61
N THR A 102 -2.49 14.68 6.63
CA THR A 102 -1.26 15.47 6.50
C THR A 102 -0.19 14.88 7.40
N GLN A 103 0.93 14.47 6.82
CA GLN A 103 2.06 13.96 7.60
C GLN A 103 2.73 15.11 8.36
N SER A 104 2.51 15.22 9.67
CA SER A 104 3.10 16.21 10.57
C SER A 104 4.51 15.86 11.07
N GLN A 105 4.92 14.59 10.98
CA GLN A 105 6.26 14.11 11.38
C GLN A 105 6.81 13.11 10.37
N GLN A 106 8.14 13.08 10.20
CA GLN A 106 8.79 12.22 9.22
C GLN A 106 8.77 10.75 9.67
N MET A 107 7.74 10.02 9.25
CA MET A 107 7.64 8.57 9.43
C MET A 107 7.56 7.85 8.09
N LEU A 108 6.82 8.41 7.13
CA LEU A 108 6.72 7.83 5.80
C LEU A 108 7.81 8.46 4.95
N PRO A 109 8.85 7.71 4.61
CA PRO A 109 10.07 8.29 4.08
C PRO A 109 9.89 8.81 2.65
N ILE A 110 8.82 8.39 1.96
CA ILE A 110 8.40 8.93 0.66
C ILE A 110 7.81 10.33 0.76
N PHE A 111 7.15 10.72 1.86
CA PHE A 111 6.46 12.00 1.97
C PHE A 111 7.26 13.00 2.83
N PRO A 112 7.38 14.28 2.41
CA PRO A 112 7.84 15.33 3.30
C PRO A 112 6.85 15.56 4.45
N VAL A 113 7.35 16.13 5.54
CA VAL A 113 6.51 16.74 6.56
C VAL A 113 5.65 17.86 5.97
N ASN A 114 4.46 18.06 6.50
CA ASN A 114 3.41 18.98 6.06
C ASN A 114 2.89 18.72 4.64
N THR A 115 3.04 17.49 4.14
CA THR A 115 2.50 17.09 2.83
C THR A 115 1.25 16.25 3.01
N LYS A 116 0.26 16.47 2.12
CA LYS A 116 -0.93 15.63 2.07
C LYS A 116 -0.56 14.23 1.60
N ILE A 117 -1.00 13.24 2.37
CA ILE A 117 -0.93 11.83 2.02
C ILE A 117 -2.33 11.36 1.61
N ARG A 118 -2.40 10.58 0.53
CA ARG A 118 -3.64 10.00 0.01
C ARG A 118 -3.39 8.57 -0.40
N GLY A 119 -4.29 7.68 -0.05
CA GLY A 119 -4.18 6.28 -0.39
C GLY A 119 -5.47 5.50 -0.20
N VAL A 120 -5.36 4.20 -0.42
CA VAL A 120 -6.43 3.23 -0.28
C VAL A 120 -5.95 2.13 0.64
N ILE A 121 -6.79 1.78 1.61
CA ILE A 121 -6.68 0.57 2.43
C ILE A 121 -7.62 -0.47 1.80
N CYS A 122 -7.08 -1.63 1.44
CA CYS A 122 -7.88 -2.81 1.13
C CYS A 122 -7.94 -3.68 2.38
N SER A 123 -9.04 -3.62 3.11
CA SER A 123 -9.29 -4.46 4.28
C SER A 123 -10.07 -5.69 3.86
N GLU A 124 -9.57 -6.87 4.19
CA GLU A 124 -10.21 -8.15 3.89
C GLU A 124 -10.58 -8.84 5.19
N LEU A 125 -11.82 -9.30 5.28
CA LEU A 125 -12.37 -10.02 6.43
C LEU A 125 -12.91 -11.36 5.95
N GLU A 126 -12.57 -12.43 6.66
CA GLU A 126 -13.24 -13.73 6.50
C GLU A 126 -14.08 -14.02 7.73
N PHE A 127 -15.29 -14.53 7.52
CA PHE A 127 -16.25 -14.81 8.59
C PHE A 127 -16.54 -16.30 8.73
N ASP A 128 -16.96 -16.71 9.92
CA ASP A 128 -17.63 -18.00 10.12
C ASP A 128 -19.11 -17.94 9.74
N VAL A 129 -19.80 -19.09 9.83
CA VAL A 129 -21.23 -19.18 9.48
C VAL A 129 -22.11 -18.40 10.45
N GLU A 130 -21.61 -18.09 11.65
CA GLU A 130 -22.24 -17.27 12.67
C GLU A 130 -21.97 -15.77 12.52
N GLY A 131 -21.20 -15.35 11.51
CA GLY A 131 -20.88 -13.94 11.25
C GLY A 131 -19.77 -13.36 12.12
N ARG A 132 -18.95 -14.19 12.76
CA ARG A 132 -17.76 -13.75 13.50
C ARG A 132 -16.54 -13.73 12.60
N VAL A 133 -15.69 -12.72 12.77
CA VAL A 133 -14.44 -12.61 12.01
C VAL A 133 -13.49 -13.76 12.41
N ARG A 134 -12.96 -14.47 11.42
CA ARG A 134 -11.94 -15.51 11.55
C ARG A 134 -10.56 -14.97 11.28
N THR A 135 -10.42 -14.26 10.16
CA THR A 135 -9.17 -13.62 9.75
C THR A 135 -9.45 -12.21 9.29
N GLU A 136 -8.48 -11.35 9.49
CA GLU A 136 -8.55 -9.96 9.09
C GLU A 136 -7.20 -9.56 8.52
N SER A 137 -7.21 -9.02 7.31
CA SER A 137 -6.03 -8.46 6.68
C SER A 137 -6.29 -7.01 6.26
N ALA A 138 -5.26 -6.18 6.27
CA ALA A 138 -5.31 -4.84 5.71
C ALA A 138 -4.06 -4.55 4.89
N HIS A 139 -4.27 -4.15 3.64
CA HIS A 139 -3.22 -3.78 2.71
C HIS A 139 -3.32 -2.28 2.44
N LEU A 140 -2.29 -1.52 2.82
CA LEU A 140 -2.23 -0.09 2.48
C LEU A 140 -1.49 0.11 1.18
N SER A 141 -2.02 1.01 0.36
CA SER A 141 -1.38 1.53 -0.84
C SER A 141 -1.58 3.03 -0.96
N PHE A 142 -0.58 3.73 -1.51
CA PHE A 142 -0.70 5.17 -1.78
C PHE A 142 -1.18 5.46 -3.19
N GLU A 143 -2.13 6.37 -3.28
CA GLU A 143 -2.46 7.10 -4.50
C GLU A 143 -1.74 8.45 -4.48
N ALA A 144 -0.43 8.42 -4.17
CA ALA A 144 0.35 9.63 -4.09
C ALA A 144 0.26 10.38 -5.43
N PRO A 145 -0.02 11.70 -5.43
CA PRO A 145 0.30 12.53 -6.58
C PRO A 145 1.83 12.61 -6.64
N LEU A 146 2.44 11.64 -7.32
CA LEU A 146 3.89 11.60 -7.58
C LEU A 146 4.35 12.78 -8.48
N GLU A 147 3.40 13.56 -8.99
CA GLU A 147 3.56 14.60 -10.01
C GLU A 147 4.24 15.91 -9.54
N ALA A 148 4.61 16.08 -8.27
CA ALA A 148 5.08 17.41 -7.82
C ALA A 148 6.09 17.47 -6.66
N HIS A 149 6.58 16.35 -6.13
CA HIS A 149 7.43 16.39 -4.92
C HIS A 149 8.81 15.77 -5.16
N GLN A 150 9.80 16.63 -5.40
CA GLN A 150 11.21 16.25 -5.57
C GLN A 150 11.76 15.40 -4.41
N VAL A 151 11.20 15.55 -3.21
CA VAL A 151 11.53 14.71 -2.04
C VAL A 151 11.09 13.26 -2.24
N VAL A 152 9.90 13.03 -2.80
CA VAL A 152 9.38 11.69 -3.12
C VAL A 152 10.31 11.03 -4.15
N ILE A 153 10.63 11.74 -5.24
CA ILE A 153 11.55 11.25 -6.26
C ILE A 153 12.93 10.95 -5.67
N SER A 154 13.44 11.82 -4.80
CA SER A 154 14.73 11.63 -4.15
C SER A 154 14.74 10.38 -3.27
N TYR A 155 13.67 10.12 -2.52
CA TYR A 155 13.55 8.88 -1.75
C TYR A 155 13.47 7.66 -2.66
N LEU A 156 12.57 7.69 -3.65
CA LEU A 156 12.38 6.60 -4.59
C LEU A 156 13.69 6.26 -5.31
N ALA A 157 14.47 7.27 -5.70
CA ALA A 157 15.78 7.06 -6.31
C ALA A 157 16.78 6.41 -5.33
N LYS A 158 16.82 6.85 -4.06
CA LYS A 158 17.70 6.24 -3.05
C LYS A 158 17.39 4.76 -2.82
N SER A 159 16.11 4.39 -2.85
CA SER A 159 15.65 3.03 -2.55
C SER A 159 15.24 2.21 -3.78
N ALA A 160 15.46 2.71 -5.00
CA ALA A 160 14.89 2.18 -6.24
C ALA A 160 15.14 0.67 -6.45
N GLN A 161 16.38 0.21 -6.26
CA GLN A 161 16.75 -1.18 -6.49
C GLN A 161 16.04 -2.12 -5.50
N GLN A 162 15.97 -1.75 -4.23
CA GLN A 162 15.29 -2.54 -3.19
C GLN A 162 13.77 -2.55 -3.40
N LEU A 163 13.19 -1.39 -3.72
CA LEU A 163 11.76 -1.25 -3.99
C LEU A 163 11.35 -2.05 -5.24
N ALA A 164 12.17 -2.07 -6.28
CA ALA A 164 11.85 -2.75 -7.54
C ALA A 164 11.71 -4.28 -7.40
N LEU A 165 12.35 -4.88 -6.40
CA LEU A 165 12.25 -6.33 -6.12
C LEU A 165 10.95 -6.71 -5.41
N ARG A 166 10.14 -5.74 -5.00
CA ARG A 166 8.92 -5.93 -4.21
C ARG A 166 7.68 -5.53 -5.01
N GLU A 167 6.55 -6.18 -4.75
CA GLU A 167 5.32 -5.95 -5.52
C GLU A 167 4.83 -4.49 -5.44
N GLY A 168 4.67 -3.94 -4.23
CA GLY A 168 4.25 -2.54 -4.05
C GLY A 168 5.33 -1.52 -4.42
N GLY A 169 6.59 -1.80 -4.06
CA GLY A 169 7.71 -0.91 -4.41
C GLY A 169 7.91 -0.77 -5.92
N CYS A 170 7.77 -1.86 -6.68
CA CYS A 170 7.79 -1.84 -8.14
C CYS A 170 6.63 -0.99 -8.70
N ARG A 171 5.41 -1.12 -8.16
CA ARG A 171 4.25 -0.34 -8.61
C ARG A 171 4.46 1.17 -8.42
N ILE A 172 5.00 1.62 -7.28
CA ILE A 172 5.30 3.06 -7.10
C ILE A 172 6.35 3.53 -8.09
N LEU A 173 7.43 2.77 -8.28
CA LEU A 173 8.50 3.16 -9.20
C LEU A 173 7.98 3.28 -10.64
N GLN A 174 7.17 2.31 -11.08
CA GLN A 174 6.50 2.38 -12.38
C GLN A 174 5.63 3.63 -12.50
N ARG A 175 4.81 3.92 -11.48
CA ARG A 175 3.96 5.11 -11.48
C ARG A 175 4.77 6.41 -11.48
N ALA A 176 5.86 6.46 -10.71
CA ALA A 176 6.76 7.61 -10.68
C ALA A 176 7.38 7.85 -12.07
N ILE A 177 7.82 6.80 -12.74
CA ILE A 177 8.36 6.89 -14.11
C ILE A 177 7.32 7.40 -15.12
N GLU A 178 6.04 7.03 -14.96
CA GLU A 178 4.97 7.46 -15.87
C GLU A 178 4.64 8.95 -15.75
N VAL A 179 4.71 9.49 -14.53
CA VAL A 179 4.17 10.84 -14.25
C VAL A 179 5.21 11.91 -13.93
N ALA A 180 6.42 11.52 -13.51
CA ALA A 180 7.48 12.47 -13.15
C ALA A 180 8.00 13.23 -14.37
N GLY A 181 8.73 14.33 -14.13
CA GLY A 181 9.44 15.06 -15.18
C GLY A 181 10.58 14.25 -15.80
N GLN A 182 11.06 14.67 -16.97
CA GLN A 182 12.08 13.93 -17.71
C GLN A 182 13.37 13.68 -16.92
N GLU A 183 13.86 14.69 -16.19
CA GLU A 183 15.08 14.57 -15.37
C GLU A 183 14.90 13.60 -14.18
N GLU A 184 13.70 13.59 -13.60
CA GLU A 184 13.35 12.72 -12.48
C GLU A 184 13.25 11.26 -12.93
N ARG A 185 12.63 11.01 -14.10
CA ARG A 185 12.61 9.69 -14.74
C ARG A 185 14.02 9.19 -15.00
N ALA A 186 14.90 10.05 -15.53
CA ALA A 186 16.29 9.68 -15.82
C ALA A 186 17.04 9.35 -14.53
N THR A 187 16.82 10.15 -13.47
CA THR A 187 17.37 9.90 -12.14
C THR A 187 16.95 8.54 -11.60
N LEU A 188 15.66 8.18 -11.69
CA LEU A 188 15.14 6.87 -11.26
C LEU A 188 15.73 5.73 -12.10
N ALA A 189 15.75 5.87 -13.43
CA ALA A 189 16.28 4.85 -14.32
C ALA A 189 17.78 4.59 -14.07
N HIS A 190 18.57 5.64 -13.85
CA HIS A 190 20.00 5.52 -13.60
C HIS A 190 20.36 4.80 -12.30
N ARG A 191 19.41 4.60 -11.39
CA ARG A 191 19.60 3.77 -10.20
C ARG A 191 19.77 2.29 -10.52
N PHE A 192 19.41 1.86 -11.72
CA PHE A 192 19.57 0.47 -12.16
C PHE A 192 20.91 0.22 -12.88
N ARG A 193 21.75 1.24 -13.09
CA ARG A 193 23.08 1.07 -13.71
C ARG A 193 23.91 0.07 -12.91
N GLY A 194 24.43 -0.94 -13.59
CA GLY A 194 25.23 -2.03 -13.02
C GLY A 194 24.42 -3.24 -12.54
N ASP A 195 23.09 -3.12 -12.46
CA ASP A 195 22.18 -4.17 -11.97
C ASP A 195 21.07 -4.50 -12.98
N VAL A 196 21.19 -4.05 -14.24
CA VAL A 196 20.12 -4.20 -15.25
C VAL A 196 19.82 -5.67 -15.52
N TRP A 197 20.85 -6.52 -15.58
CA TRP A 197 20.68 -7.95 -15.83
C TRP A 197 19.88 -8.65 -14.72
N GLN A 198 20.23 -8.38 -13.46
CA GLN A 198 19.57 -8.95 -12.29
C GLN A 198 18.13 -8.43 -12.18
N ALA A 199 17.92 -7.13 -12.40
CA ALA A 199 16.61 -6.53 -12.41
C ALA A 199 15.72 -7.08 -13.53
N ALA A 200 16.28 -7.38 -14.71
CA ALA A 200 15.55 -7.99 -15.82
C ALA A 200 15.10 -9.43 -15.55
N ALA A 201 15.87 -10.19 -14.75
CA ALA A 201 15.52 -11.55 -14.34
C ALA A 201 14.50 -11.60 -13.18
N SER A 202 14.30 -10.48 -12.45
CA SER A 202 13.33 -10.42 -11.35
C SER A 202 11.89 -10.35 -11.88
N PRO A 203 10.94 -11.12 -11.32
CA PRO A 203 9.54 -11.05 -11.72
C PRO A 203 8.86 -9.70 -11.42
N GLN A 204 9.44 -8.88 -10.54
CA GLN A 204 8.95 -7.54 -10.22
C GLN A 204 9.77 -6.47 -10.95
N ALA A 205 11.10 -6.46 -10.80
CA ALA A 205 11.93 -5.33 -11.24
C ALA A 205 11.98 -5.18 -12.77
N ASN A 206 11.73 -6.26 -13.52
CA ASN A 206 11.68 -6.21 -14.99
C ASN A 206 10.63 -5.19 -15.50
N PHE A 207 9.50 -5.05 -14.79
CA PHE A 207 8.45 -4.10 -15.17
C PHE A 207 8.92 -2.65 -15.01
N VAL A 208 9.76 -2.35 -14.01
CA VAL A 208 10.35 -1.02 -13.85
C VAL A 208 11.26 -0.69 -15.04
N LEU A 209 12.11 -1.62 -15.45
CA LEU A 209 13.00 -1.44 -16.60
C LEU A 209 12.20 -1.20 -17.90
N GLN A 210 11.13 -1.97 -18.12
CA GLN A 210 10.24 -1.76 -19.26
C GLN A 210 9.59 -0.37 -19.24
N LYS A 211 9.13 0.09 -18.06
CA LYS A 211 8.58 1.45 -17.93
C LYS A 211 9.62 2.52 -18.21
N CYS A 212 10.88 2.34 -17.80
CA CYS A 212 11.97 3.23 -18.20
C CYS A 212 12.10 3.31 -19.72
N VAL A 213 12.17 2.16 -20.41
CA VAL A 213 12.32 2.10 -21.88
C VAL A 213 11.16 2.79 -22.61
N VAL A 214 9.93 2.66 -22.10
CA VAL A 214 8.74 3.30 -22.71
C VAL A 214 8.68 4.81 -22.49
N ASN A 215 9.11 5.30 -21.32
CA ASN A 215 8.85 6.68 -20.87
C ASN A 215 10.06 7.62 -20.94
N LEU A 216 11.23 7.13 -21.34
CA LEU A 216 12.47 7.90 -21.47
C LEU A 216 12.97 7.91 -22.91
N PRO A 217 13.67 8.97 -23.35
CA PRO A 217 14.29 8.96 -24.65
C PRO A 217 15.45 7.95 -24.70
N PRO A 218 15.77 7.39 -25.89
CA PRO A 218 16.74 6.31 -26.04
C PRO A 218 18.10 6.56 -25.37
N ARG A 219 18.57 7.82 -25.37
CA ARG A 219 19.86 8.19 -24.74
C ARG A 219 19.93 7.90 -23.24
N GLU A 220 18.80 7.99 -22.52
CA GLU A 220 18.75 7.80 -21.07
C GLU A 220 18.72 6.31 -20.69
N VAL A 221 18.28 5.44 -21.60
CA VAL A 221 18.15 3.99 -21.38
C VAL A 221 19.17 3.17 -22.16
N LEU A 222 20.04 3.81 -22.96
CA LEU A 222 21.07 3.13 -23.74
C LEU A 222 21.95 2.22 -22.88
N PHE A 223 22.27 2.64 -21.65
CA PHE A 223 23.05 1.85 -20.71
C PHE A 223 22.43 0.48 -20.42
N MET A 224 21.10 0.36 -20.46
CA MET A 224 20.42 -0.91 -20.26
C MET A 224 20.76 -1.89 -21.39
N ALA A 225 20.71 -1.42 -22.64
CA ALA A 225 21.09 -2.24 -23.80
C ALA A 225 22.58 -2.62 -23.76
N GLU A 226 23.45 -1.70 -23.32
CA GLU A 226 24.88 -1.99 -23.15
C GLU A 226 25.13 -3.09 -22.11
N GLU A 227 24.40 -3.11 -21.00
CA GLU A 227 24.52 -4.15 -19.98
C GLU A 227 24.00 -5.53 -20.43
N PHE A 228 23.16 -5.58 -21.47
CA PHE A 228 22.75 -6.83 -22.11
C PHE A 228 23.75 -7.35 -23.15
N LYS A 229 24.74 -6.56 -23.58
CA LYS A 229 25.71 -7.02 -24.58
C LYS A 229 26.47 -8.25 -24.08
N GLY A 230 26.53 -9.27 -24.92
CA GLY A 230 27.16 -10.56 -24.60
C GLY A 230 26.33 -11.45 -23.68
N ARG A 231 25.10 -11.06 -23.31
CA ARG A 231 24.16 -11.87 -22.51
C ARG A 231 22.81 -12.10 -23.18
N ALA A 232 22.41 -11.25 -24.13
CA ALA A 232 21.26 -11.50 -24.99
C ALA A 232 21.64 -12.53 -26.08
N VAL A 233 20.79 -13.56 -26.23
CA VAL A 233 20.92 -14.61 -27.26
C VAL A 233 20.22 -14.16 -28.53
#